data_AF-B4CYE7-F1
#
_entry.id   AF-B4CYE7-F1
#
_cell.length_a   1.000
_cell.length_b   1.000
_cell.length_c   1.000
_cell.angle_alpha   90.00
_cell.angle_beta   90.00
_cell.angle_gamma   90.00
#
_symmetry.space_group_name_H-M   'P 1'
#
loop_
_entity.id
_entity.type
_entity.pdbx_description
1 polymer ?
#
loop_
_entity_poly.entity_id
_entity_poly.type
_entity_poly.pdbx_seq_one_letter_code
_entity_poly.pdbx_strand_id
1 'polypeptide(L)'
;MLQLALDRLHARGHDTKPTLSYLVHYPKARLNRTLRTLKLTPKEKALKAEAIQQHETQMLSRRRFLAHARDTEDFHLPMAPEAKHPHHPVAAGDIARGALQLRLKLLKPALSFRDAKLHVVLETLLEGSLRWTLKMPSKSAKARIHCAVTGKPVRWASVRITGRHATISLPAMNAVPLTRIFVKLEKRPLFFDIAGWREIAVDEARRPKLHFHRHTSAHPHAAE
;
A
#
# COMPACT_ATOMS: atom_id res chain seq x y z
N MET A 1 1.54 4.08 3.77
CA MET A 1 1.78 5.04 4.87
C MET A 1 2.91 6.00 4.55
N LEU A 2 4.11 5.56 4.15
CA LEU A 2 5.17 6.48 3.71
C LEU A 2 4.74 7.35 2.51
N GLN A 3 4.18 6.73 1.46
CA GLN A 3 3.68 7.49 0.29
C GLN A 3 2.63 8.54 0.67
N LEU A 4 1.68 8.18 1.53
CA LEU A 4 0.68 9.11 2.09
C LEU A 4 1.32 10.30 2.83
N ALA A 5 2.38 10.06 3.60
CA ALA A 5 3.10 11.12 4.31
C ALA A 5 3.87 12.01 3.33
N LEU A 6 4.54 11.43 2.33
CA LEU A 6 5.24 12.16 1.29
C LEU A 6 4.29 13.04 0.48
N ASP A 7 3.15 12.51 0.04
CA ASP A 7 2.20 13.27 -0.77
C ASP A 7 1.57 14.43 0.04
N ARG A 8 1.40 14.27 1.35
CA ARG A 8 0.99 15.37 2.24
C ARG A 8 2.06 16.44 2.40
N LEU A 9 3.33 16.06 2.42
CA LEU A 9 4.44 17.02 2.43
C LEU A 9 4.49 17.77 1.10
N HIS A 10 4.33 17.07 -0.03
CA HIS A 10 4.26 17.68 -1.35
C HIS A 10 3.09 18.67 -1.48
N ALA A 11 1.89 18.27 -1.03
CA ALA A 11 0.71 19.15 -1.03
C ALA A 11 0.86 20.39 -0.15
N ARG A 12 1.82 20.39 0.80
CA ARG A 12 2.18 21.54 1.63
C ARG A 12 3.30 22.39 1.03
N GLY A 13 3.70 22.12 -0.22
CA GLY A 13 4.75 22.86 -0.92
C GLY A 13 6.17 22.41 -0.59
N HIS A 14 6.35 21.28 0.12
CA HIS A 14 7.68 20.73 0.32
C HIS A 14 8.15 19.97 -0.92
N ASP A 15 9.37 20.25 -1.37
CA ASP A 15 10.01 19.47 -2.41
C ASP A 15 10.25 18.03 -1.91
N THR A 16 9.49 17.10 -2.47
CA THR A 16 9.64 15.68 -2.15
C THR A 16 10.51 15.03 -3.20
N LYS A 17 11.71 14.61 -2.79
CA LYS A 17 12.62 13.84 -3.63
C LYS A 17 11.93 12.60 -4.23
N PRO A 18 12.34 12.16 -5.44
CA PRO A 18 11.79 10.98 -6.08
C PRO A 18 11.88 9.75 -5.16
N THR A 19 10.77 9.02 -5.07
CA THR A 19 10.66 7.86 -4.17
C THR A 19 11.13 6.59 -4.87
N LEU A 20 12.00 5.84 -4.21
CA LEU A 20 12.44 4.51 -4.62
C LEU A 20 11.92 3.46 -3.64
N SER A 21 11.52 2.31 -4.17
CA SER A 21 11.04 1.16 -3.39
C SER A 21 12.07 0.04 -3.43
N TYR A 22 12.45 -0.46 -2.26
CA TYR A 22 13.29 -1.66 -2.13
C TYR A 22 12.45 -2.89 -1.80
N LEU A 23 12.72 -4.00 -2.46
CA LEU A 23 11.93 -5.22 -2.30
C LEU A 23 12.65 -6.21 -1.37
N VAL A 24 12.13 -6.33 -0.15
CA VAL A 24 12.71 -7.20 0.89
C VAL A 24 12.31 -8.67 0.69
N HIS A 25 11.08 -8.93 0.23
CA HIS A 25 10.55 -10.27 0.06
C HIS A 25 10.33 -10.60 -1.42
N TYR A 26 10.85 -11.76 -1.85
CA TYR A 26 10.86 -12.23 -3.24
C TYR A 26 11.76 -11.41 -4.18
N PRO A 27 13.06 -11.24 -3.90
CA PRO A 27 13.97 -10.45 -4.75
C PRO A 27 14.04 -10.91 -6.22
N LYS A 28 13.61 -12.15 -6.51
CA LYS A 28 13.48 -12.68 -7.88
C LYS A 28 12.13 -12.38 -8.54
N ALA A 29 11.21 -11.69 -7.86
CA ALA A 29 10.00 -11.16 -8.46
C ALA A 29 10.45 -10.14 -9.51
N ARG A 30 10.61 -10.61 -10.75
CA ARG A 30 10.82 -9.77 -11.93
C ARG A 30 9.54 -9.00 -12.18
N LEU A 31 9.32 -8.00 -11.34
CA LEU A 31 8.36 -6.96 -11.61
C LEU A 31 8.94 -6.26 -12.84
N ASN A 32 8.28 -6.35 -13.99
CA ASN A 32 8.63 -5.64 -15.22
C ASN A 32 8.69 -4.14 -14.90
N ARG A 33 9.84 -3.64 -14.44
CA ARG A 33 10.01 -2.32 -13.86
C ARG A 33 11.35 -1.74 -14.31
N THR A 34 11.38 -0.42 -14.42
CA THR A 34 12.59 0.39 -14.51
C THR A 34 13.42 0.16 -13.24
N LEU A 35 14.36 -0.76 -13.32
CA LEU A 35 15.31 -1.07 -12.25
C LEU A 35 16.30 0.09 -12.14
N ARG A 36 16.47 0.62 -10.94
CA ARG A 36 17.61 1.50 -10.63
C ARG A 36 18.56 0.72 -9.75
N THR A 37 19.63 0.22 -10.36
CA THR A 37 20.70 -0.46 -9.63
C THR A 37 21.69 0.58 -9.13
N LEU A 38 21.86 0.63 -7.81
CA LEU A 38 22.88 1.45 -7.16
C LEU A 38 24.09 0.57 -6.89
N LYS A 39 25.26 0.95 -7.43
CA LYS A 39 26.53 0.31 -7.09
C LYS A 39 27.07 0.95 -5.82
N LEU A 40 27.33 0.15 -4.80
CA LEU A 40 27.92 0.60 -3.55
C LEU A 40 29.44 0.61 -3.67
N THR A 41 30.06 1.68 -3.19
CA THR A 41 31.51 1.73 -3.00
C THR A 41 31.93 0.75 -1.89
N PRO A 42 33.21 0.34 -1.84
CA PRO A 42 33.71 -0.51 -0.76
C PRO A 42 33.45 0.05 0.64
N LYS A 43 33.54 1.38 0.80
CA LYS A 43 33.26 2.09 2.06
C LYS A 43 31.80 1.99 2.47
N GLU A 44 30.87 2.24 1.53
CA GLU A 44 29.42 2.14 1.80
C GLU A 44 29.00 0.70 2.11
N LYS A 45 29.60 -0.28 1.44
CA LYS A 45 29.37 -1.70 1.71
C LYS A 45 29.84 -2.07 3.13
N ALA A 46 31.02 -1.61 3.54
CA ALA A 46 31.53 -1.84 4.89
C ALA A 46 30.62 -1.20 5.96
N LEU A 47 30.22 0.05 5.76
CA LEU A 47 29.29 0.76 6.63
C LEU A 47 27.94 0.02 6.76
N LYS A 48 27.41 -0.47 5.63
CA LYS A 48 26.20 -1.29 5.62
C LYS A 48 26.39 -2.60 6.39
N ALA A 49 27.53 -3.26 6.23
CA ALA A 49 27.84 -4.51 6.94
C ALA A 49 27.97 -4.30 8.45
N GLU A 50 28.52 -3.17 8.91
CA GLU A 50 28.53 -2.78 10.31
C GLU A 50 27.13 -2.50 10.84
N ALA A 51 26.34 -1.69 10.12
CA ALA A 51 24.96 -1.39 10.51
C ALA A 51 24.12 -2.67 10.63
N ILE A 52 24.27 -3.61 9.70
CA ILE A 52 23.61 -4.93 9.78
C ILE A 52 24.03 -5.70 11.05
N GLN A 53 25.30 -5.61 11.44
CA GLN A 53 25.83 -6.31 12.62
C GLN A 53 25.31 -5.73 13.94
N GLN A 54 24.94 -4.45 13.98
CA GLN A 54 24.35 -3.82 15.17
C GLN A 54 22.94 -4.34 15.51
N HIS A 55 22.29 -5.08 14.61
CA HIS A 55 20.97 -5.66 14.82
C HIS A 55 21.04 -7.10 15.35
N GLU A 56 21.79 -7.32 16.45
CA GLU A 56 22.04 -8.65 17.04
C GLU A 56 20.76 -9.45 17.30
N THR A 57 19.71 -8.80 17.79
CA THR A 57 18.41 -9.44 18.09
C THR A 57 17.69 -9.99 16.86
N GLN A 58 18.08 -9.56 15.66
CA GLN A 58 17.56 -10.06 14.39
C GLN A 58 18.53 -11.04 13.70
N MET A 59 19.77 -11.15 14.16
CA MET A 59 20.84 -11.97 13.56
C MET A 59 20.76 -13.45 13.96
N LEU A 60 19.70 -14.14 13.52
CA LEU A 60 19.63 -15.61 13.63
C LEU A 60 20.75 -16.33 12.84
N SER A 61 21.40 -15.63 11.90
CA SER A 61 22.58 -16.12 11.18
C SER A 61 23.40 -14.97 10.60
N ARG A 62 24.57 -14.69 11.19
CA ARG A 62 25.49 -13.62 10.74
C ARG A 62 25.78 -13.69 9.24
N ARG A 63 26.09 -14.88 8.72
CA ARG A 63 26.38 -15.10 7.30
C ARG A 63 25.21 -14.72 6.39
N ARG A 64 23.98 -15.08 6.75
CA ARG A 64 22.78 -14.76 5.95
C ARG A 64 22.51 -13.27 5.91
N PHE A 65 22.70 -12.57 7.03
CA PHE A 65 22.47 -11.13 7.11
C PHE A 65 23.55 -10.33 6.37
N LEU A 66 24.83 -10.69 6.53
CA LEU A 66 25.92 -10.04 5.80
C LEU A 66 25.84 -10.26 4.28
N ALA A 67 25.20 -11.33 3.80
CA ALA A 67 24.93 -11.53 2.38
C ALA A 67 24.00 -10.47 1.75
N HIS A 68 23.38 -9.61 2.56
CA HIS A 68 22.64 -8.43 2.09
C HIS A 68 23.53 -7.20 1.85
N ALA A 69 24.76 -7.16 2.38
CA ALA A 69 25.78 -6.16 2.04
C ALA A 69 26.46 -6.52 0.71
N ARG A 70 25.70 -6.45 -0.38
CA ARG A 70 26.17 -6.71 -1.75
C ARG A 70 26.78 -5.47 -2.35
N ASP A 71 27.48 -5.62 -3.47
CA ASP A 71 28.06 -4.51 -4.22
C ASP A 71 26.98 -3.71 -4.99
N THR A 72 25.77 -4.26 -5.10
CA THR A 72 24.65 -3.65 -5.80
C THR A 72 23.36 -3.76 -5.00
N GLU A 73 22.55 -2.70 -5.10
CA GLU A 73 21.18 -2.67 -4.59
C GLU A 73 20.22 -2.32 -5.72
N ASP A 74 19.20 -3.15 -5.88
CA ASP A 74 18.17 -2.95 -6.87
C ASP A 74 16.98 -2.22 -6.25
N PHE A 75 16.70 -1.05 -6.80
CA PHE A 75 15.52 -0.26 -6.48
C PHE A 75 14.51 -0.29 -7.60
N HIS A 76 13.25 -0.17 -7.23
CA HIS A 76 12.13 -0.10 -8.14
C HIS A 76 11.40 1.22 -7.96
N LEU A 77 10.88 1.76 -9.06
CA LEU A 77 9.87 2.80 -8.96
C LEU A 77 8.59 2.25 -8.31
N PRO A 78 7.85 3.07 -7.54
CA PRO A 78 6.52 2.73 -7.06
C PRO A 78 5.63 2.28 -8.23
N MET A 79 4.81 1.25 -8.00
CA MET A 79 3.84 0.84 -9.01
C MET A 79 2.69 1.84 -9.08
N ALA A 80 2.24 2.13 -10.29
CA ALA A 80 0.95 2.78 -10.49
C ALA A 80 -0.17 1.97 -9.81
N PRO A 81 -1.19 2.63 -9.21
CA PRO A 81 -2.30 1.96 -8.53
C PRO A 81 -3.03 0.91 -9.39
N GLU A 82 -3.09 1.12 -10.70
CA GLU A 82 -3.74 0.27 -11.70
C GLU A 82 -2.91 -0.97 -12.04
N ALA A 83 -1.60 -0.91 -11.79
CA ALA A 83 -0.67 -1.92 -12.26
C ALA A 83 -0.87 -3.26 -11.51
N LYS A 84 -0.90 -4.37 -12.26
CA LYS A 84 -1.05 -5.72 -11.69
C LYS A 84 0.26 -6.15 -11.02
N HIS A 85 0.21 -6.44 -9.72
CA HIS A 85 1.37 -6.94 -8.99
C HIS A 85 1.29 -8.48 -8.88
N PRO A 86 2.07 -9.26 -9.65
CA PRO A 86 1.91 -10.72 -9.73
C PRO A 86 2.12 -11.44 -8.40
N HIS A 87 2.93 -10.84 -7.53
CA HIS A 87 3.28 -11.43 -6.23
C HIS A 87 2.63 -10.73 -5.02
N HIS A 88 1.70 -9.81 -5.22
CA HIS A 88 1.03 -9.14 -4.10
C HIS A 88 -0.24 -9.90 -3.72
N PRO A 89 -0.50 -10.16 -2.42
CA PRO A 89 -1.66 -10.91 -1.99
C PRO A 89 -2.98 -10.18 -2.23
N VAL A 90 -2.97 -8.85 -2.28
CA VAL A 90 -4.03 -8.07 -2.92
C VAL A 90 -3.71 -8.05 -4.41
N ALA A 91 -4.44 -8.83 -5.21
CA ALA A 91 -4.17 -9.06 -6.63
C ALA A 91 -4.81 -8.00 -7.54
N ALA A 92 -6.00 -7.54 -7.17
CA ALA A 92 -6.69 -6.45 -7.84
C ALA A 92 -7.72 -5.80 -6.88
N GLY A 93 -8.16 -4.60 -7.24
CA GLY A 93 -9.30 -3.96 -6.62
C GLY A 93 -9.95 -2.98 -7.60
N ASP A 94 -11.24 -2.81 -7.45
CA ASP A 94 -12.06 -1.93 -8.27
C ASP A 94 -13.27 -1.44 -7.47
N ILE A 95 -13.86 -0.32 -7.89
CA ILE A 95 -15.09 0.19 -7.28
C ILE A 95 -16.21 -0.08 -8.28
N ALA A 96 -17.13 -0.97 -7.91
CA ALA A 96 -18.26 -1.34 -8.75
C ALA A 96 -19.55 -1.28 -7.93
N ARG A 97 -20.59 -0.66 -8.50
CA ARG A 97 -21.94 -0.60 -7.91
C ARG A 97 -21.97 -0.14 -6.43
N GLY A 98 -21.16 0.85 -6.08
CA GLY A 98 -21.12 1.39 -4.72
C GLY A 98 -20.36 0.55 -3.70
N ALA A 99 -19.56 -0.41 -4.16
CA ALA A 99 -18.74 -1.24 -3.32
C ALA A 99 -17.30 -1.29 -3.82
N LEU A 100 -16.35 -1.26 -2.90
CA LEU A 100 -14.96 -1.61 -3.16
C LEU A 100 -14.86 -3.14 -3.22
N GLN A 101 -14.60 -3.66 -4.40
CA GLN A 101 -14.32 -5.05 -4.65
C GLN A 101 -12.81 -5.28 -4.58
N LEU A 102 -12.39 -6.23 -3.76
CA LEU A 102 -10.98 -6.63 -3.65
C LEU A 102 -10.85 -8.10 -4.00
N ARG A 103 -9.86 -8.41 -4.84
CA ARG A 103 -9.46 -9.78 -5.17
C ARG A 103 -8.13 -10.08 -4.51
N LEU A 104 -8.12 -11.10 -3.66
CA LEU A 104 -6.96 -11.57 -2.94
C LEU A 104 -6.48 -12.94 -3.45
N LYS A 105 -5.17 -13.16 -3.43
CA LYS A 105 -4.52 -14.43 -3.80
C LYS A 105 -3.32 -14.72 -2.91
N LEU A 106 -3.36 -15.79 -2.14
CA LEU A 106 -2.20 -16.26 -1.38
C LEU A 106 -1.25 -17.04 -2.29
N LEU A 107 0.03 -16.64 -2.34
CA LEU A 107 1.00 -17.23 -3.26
C LEU A 107 1.43 -18.65 -2.88
N LYS A 108 1.62 -18.92 -1.59
CA LYS A 108 2.11 -20.21 -1.12
C LYS A 108 0.95 -21.19 -0.87
N PRO A 109 1.05 -22.47 -1.30
CA PRO A 109 0.01 -23.48 -1.10
C PRO A 109 -0.40 -23.69 0.36
N ALA A 110 0.57 -23.68 1.28
CA ALA A 110 0.33 -23.91 2.70
C ALA A 110 -0.35 -22.73 3.44
N LEU A 111 -0.56 -21.58 2.78
CA LEU A 111 -1.18 -20.42 3.41
C LEU A 111 -2.70 -20.43 3.21
N SER A 112 -3.41 -20.11 4.29
CA SER A 112 -4.85 -19.86 4.28
C SER A 112 -5.18 -18.45 4.78
N PHE A 113 -6.41 -17.98 4.57
CA PHE A 113 -6.88 -16.70 5.11
C PHE A 113 -7.18 -16.74 6.61
N ARG A 114 -7.08 -17.91 7.26
CA ARG A 114 -7.21 -18.04 8.71
C ARG A 114 -6.22 -17.10 9.40
N ASP A 115 -6.70 -16.37 10.40
CA ASP A 115 -5.94 -15.42 11.20
C ASP A 115 -5.31 -14.25 10.40
N ALA A 116 -5.69 -14.08 9.13
CA ALA A 116 -5.30 -12.90 8.38
C ALA A 116 -6.20 -11.71 8.77
N LYS A 117 -5.65 -10.50 8.69
CA LYS A 117 -6.40 -9.26 8.87
C LYS A 117 -6.23 -8.40 7.62
N LEU A 118 -7.34 -7.95 7.07
CA LEU A 118 -7.36 -6.96 6.01
C LEU A 118 -7.42 -5.56 6.64
N HIS A 119 -6.52 -4.70 6.22
CA HIS A 119 -6.54 -3.27 6.53
C HIS A 119 -6.86 -2.49 5.26
N VAL A 120 -7.77 -1.54 5.39
CA VAL A 120 -8.18 -0.65 4.29
C VAL A 120 -8.11 0.78 4.79
N VAL A 121 -7.40 1.63 4.07
CA VAL A 121 -7.39 3.08 4.29
C VAL A 121 -8.02 3.73 3.08
N LEU A 122 -9.06 4.51 3.32
CA LEU A 122 -9.73 5.31 2.32
C LEU A 122 -9.39 6.77 2.60
N GLU A 123 -8.89 7.48 1.62
CA GLU A 123 -8.84 8.94 1.67
C GLU A 123 -10.02 9.50 0.91
N THR A 124 -10.68 10.44 1.56
CA THR A 124 -11.86 11.13 1.07
C THR A 124 -11.60 12.63 1.09
N LEU A 125 -12.25 13.39 0.21
CA LEU A 125 -12.16 14.85 0.30
C LEU A 125 -12.84 15.43 1.53
N LEU A 126 -13.99 14.87 1.93
CA LEU A 126 -14.90 15.50 2.90
C LEU A 126 -14.68 15.01 4.33
N GLU A 127 -14.41 13.71 4.51
CA GLU A 127 -14.33 13.08 5.83
C GLU A 127 -12.87 12.80 6.25
N GLY A 128 -11.90 13.23 5.44
CA GLY A 128 -10.50 12.90 5.63
C GLY A 128 -10.22 11.41 5.43
N SER A 129 -9.45 10.81 6.34
CA SER A 129 -8.95 9.43 6.21
C SER A 129 -9.76 8.44 7.06
N LEU A 130 -10.49 7.54 6.39
CA LEU A 130 -11.13 6.40 7.03
C LEU A 130 -10.16 5.24 7.12
N ARG A 131 -10.08 4.60 8.29
CA ARG A 131 -9.20 3.46 8.54
C ARG A 131 -10.04 2.29 9.02
N TRP A 132 -10.08 1.23 8.24
CA TRP A 132 -10.90 0.06 8.50
C TRP A 132 -10.06 -1.19 8.65
N THR A 133 -10.52 -2.08 9.52
CA THR A 133 -9.94 -3.41 9.70
C THR A 133 -11.03 -4.48 9.60
N LEU A 134 -10.66 -5.62 9.03
CA LEU A 134 -11.53 -6.78 8.90
C LEU A 134 -10.72 -8.04 9.20
N LYS A 135 -11.15 -8.81 10.21
CA LYS A 135 -10.60 -10.14 10.46
C LYS A 135 -11.13 -11.07 9.37
N MET A 136 -10.22 -11.72 8.64
CA MET A 136 -10.59 -12.62 7.57
C MET A 136 -11.24 -13.88 8.15
N PRO A 137 -12.43 -14.28 7.68
CA PRO A 137 -13.02 -15.55 8.07
C PRO A 137 -12.22 -16.71 7.46
N SER A 138 -12.36 -17.91 8.03
CA SER A 138 -11.73 -19.12 7.49
C SER A 138 -12.48 -19.69 6.27
N LYS A 139 -13.77 -19.33 6.11
CA LYS A 139 -14.67 -19.74 5.03
C LYS A 139 -15.44 -18.52 4.52
N SER A 140 -16.16 -18.67 3.40
CA SER A 140 -17.07 -17.64 2.89
C SER A 140 -18.09 -17.23 3.95
N ALA A 141 -18.18 -15.93 4.26
CA ALA A 141 -19.06 -15.40 5.30
C ALA A 141 -19.25 -13.89 5.15
N LYS A 142 -20.25 -13.34 5.83
CA LYS A 142 -20.27 -11.91 6.16
C LYS A 142 -19.32 -11.67 7.32
N ALA A 143 -18.47 -10.66 7.22
CA ALA A 143 -17.49 -10.30 8.24
C ALA A 143 -17.64 -8.83 8.65
N ARG A 144 -17.49 -8.55 9.94
CA ARG A 144 -17.68 -7.21 10.49
C ARG A 144 -16.42 -6.36 10.25
N ILE A 145 -16.62 -5.18 9.69
CA ILE A 145 -15.61 -4.14 9.53
C ILE A 145 -15.58 -3.30 10.81
N HIS A 146 -14.38 -3.00 11.29
CA HIS A 146 -14.17 -2.15 12.47
C HIS A 146 -13.37 -0.92 12.09
N CYS A 147 -13.64 0.21 12.74
CA CYS A 147 -12.81 1.40 12.65
C CYS A 147 -11.48 1.10 13.35
N ALA A 148 -10.36 1.28 12.64
CA ALA A 148 -9.03 1.00 13.17
C ALA A 148 -8.65 1.96 14.31
N VAL A 149 -9.25 3.15 14.35
CA VAL A 149 -8.97 4.18 15.36
C VAL A 149 -9.77 3.91 16.64
N THR A 150 -11.07 3.67 16.52
CA THR A 150 -11.95 3.55 17.69
C THR A 150 -12.23 2.10 18.10
N GLY A 151 -11.84 1.12 17.28
CA GLY A 151 -12.19 -0.29 17.45
C GLY A 151 -13.67 -0.61 17.22
N LYS A 152 -14.54 0.40 17.09
CA LYS A 152 -15.98 0.21 17.00
C LYS A 152 -16.37 -0.46 15.68
N PRO A 153 -17.38 -1.35 15.69
CA PRO A 153 -17.94 -1.91 14.46
C PRO A 153 -18.54 -0.81 13.60
N VAL A 154 -18.26 -0.85 12.29
CA VAL A 154 -18.73 0.13 11.32
C VAL A 154 -19.82 -0.47 10.43
N ARG A 155 -19.48 -1.52 9.67
CA ARG A 155 -20.34 -2.12 8.64
C ARG A 155 -20.03 -3.60 8.46
N TRP A 156 -20.80 -4.28 7.61
CA TRP A 156 -20.51 -5.65 7.18
C TRP A 156 -19.86 -5.65 5.79
N ALA A 157 -18.92 -6.57 5.57
CA ALA A 157 -18.40 -6.92 4.25
C ALA A 157 -18.84 -8.34 3.89
N SER A 158 -19.03 -8.60 2.60
CA SER A 158 -19.21 -9.96 2.09
C SER A 158 -17.84 -10.51 1.69
N VAL A 159 -17.45 -11.66 2.25
CA VAL A 159 -16.20 -12.34 1.95
C VAL A 159 -16.52 -13.70 1.33
N ARG A 160 -16.03 -13.93 0.11
CA ARG A 160 -16.10 -15.24 -0.57
C ARG A 160 -14.69 -15.81 -0.66
N ILE A 161 -14.49 -17.02 -0.16
CA ILE A 161 -13.20 -17.72 -0.13
C ILE A 161 -13.30 -19.00 -0.95
N THR A 162 -12.33 -19.20 -1.85
CA THR A 162 -12.19 -20.41 -2.67
C THR A 162 -10.72 -20.81 -2.71
N GLY A 163 -10.36 -21.76 -1.85
CA GLY A 163 -8.96 -22.17 -1.65
C GLY A 163 -8.07 -20.99 -1.26
N ARG A 164 -7.15 -20.62 -2.17
CA ARG A 164 -6.19 -19.52 -1.98
C ARG A 164 -6.67 -18.16 -2.48
N HIS A 165 -7.89 -18.10 -2.98
CA HIS A 165 -8.49 -16.87 -3.49
C HIS A 165 -9.56 -16.38 -2.54
N ALA A 166 -9.65 -15.05 -2.40
CA ALA A 166 -10.79 -14.43 -1.74
C ALA A 166 -11.27 -13.23 -2.55
N THR A 167 -12.59 -13.04 -2.58
CA THR A 167 -13.22 -11.81 -3.06
C THR A 167 -13.90 -11.13 -1.89
N ILE A 168 -13.67 -9.84 -1.73
CA ILE A 168 -14.21 -9.04 -0.63
C ILE A 168 -14.98 -7.88 -1.23
N SER A 169 -16.25 -7.77 -0.86
CA SER A 169 -17.12 -6.65 -1.20
C SER A 169 -17.31 -5.79 0.04
N LEU A 170 -16.65 -4.64 0.07
CA LEU A 170 -16.77 -3.63 1.12
C LEU A 170 -17.78 -2.58 0.63
N PRO A 171 -18.87 -2.29 1.36
CA PRO A 171 -19.75 -1.19 1.02
C PRO A 171 -18.97 0.14 1.14
N ALA A 172 -18.48 0.64 0.02
CA ALA A 172 -17.73 1.88 -0.08
C ALA A 172 -18.73 2.94 -0.55
N MET A 173 -19.38 3.54 0.45
CA MET A 173 -20.33 4.65 0.38
C MET A 173 -20.49 5.31 -1.00
N ASN A 174 -21.72 5.34 -1.51
CA ASN A 174 -22.12 6.07 -2.73
C ASN A 174 -21.92 7.60 -2.66
N ALA A 175 -21.45 8.16 -1.55
CA ALA A 175 -21.63 9.58 -1.22
C ALA A 175 -20.35 10.40 -1.05
N VAL A 176 -19.16 9.78 -0.99
CA VAL A 176 -17.94 10.55 -0.71
C VAL A 176 -16.92 10.38 -1.84
N PRO A 177 -16.46 11.48 -2.47
CA PRO A 177 -15.40 11.42 -3.47
C PRO A 177 -14.13 10.87 -2.81
N LEU A 178 -13.81 9.62 -3.16
CA LEU A 178 -12.59 8.94 -2.77
C LEU A 178 -11.46 9.49 -3.61
N THR A 179 -10.35 9.82 -2.97
CA THR A 179 -9.14 10.26 -3.66
C THR A 179 -8.17 9.09 -3.81
N ARG A 180 -8.02 8.27 -2.76
CA ARG A 180 -7.05 7.17 -2.71
C ARG A 180 -7.53 6.01 -1.86
N ILE A 181 -7.08 4.82 -2.21
CA ILE A 181 -7.39 3.58 -1.48
C ILE A 181 -6.10 2.80 -1.27
N PHE A 182 -5.81 2.48 -0.02
CA PHE A 182 -4.71 1.60 0.34
C PHE A 182 -5.20 0.35 1.04
N VAL A 183 -4.64 -0.79 0.65
CA VAL A 183 -5.02 -2.09 1.19
C VAL A 183 -3.77 -2.83 1.63
N LYS A 184 -3.84 -3.47 2.79
CA LYS A 184 -2.81 -4.39 3.27
C LYS A 184 -3.47 -5.66 3.78
N LEU A 185 -2.94 -6.81 3.38
CA LEU A 185 -3.27 -8.09 4.00
C LEU A 185 -2.17 -8.43 5.00
N GLU A 186 -2.47 -8.26 6.28
CA GLU A 186 -1.61 -8.69 7.38
C GLU A 186 -1.76 -10.19 7.59
N LYS A 187 -0.65 -10.90 7.43
CA LYS A 187 -0.51 -12.31 7.76
C LYS A 187 0.97 -12.58 7.97
N ARG A 188 1.34 -13.03 9.17
CA ARG A 188 2.72 -13.35 9.54
C ARG A 188 2.87 -14.85 9.68
N PRO A 189 3.42 -15.54 8.66
CA PRO A 189 3.73 -16.96 8.81
C PRO A 189 4.96 -17.18 9.71
N LEU A 190 5.83 -16.18 9.84
CA LEU A 190 7.02 -16.16 10.71
C LEU A 190 7.20 -14.72 11.24
N PHE A 191 8.30 -14.04 10.89
CA PHE A 191 8.66 -12.72 11.42
C PHE A 191 8.03 -11.54 10.68
N PHE A 192 7.91 -11.62 9.36
CA PHE A 192 7.42 -10.52 8.52
C PHE A 192 6.06 -10.80 7.93
N ASP A 193 5.33 -9.72 7.64
CA ASP A 193 4.10 -9.80 6.86
C ASP A 193 4.37 -10.32 5.45
N ILE A 194 3.41 -11.07 4.92
CA ILE A 194 3.50 -11.58 3.54
C ILE A 194 3.64 -10.49 2.48
N ALA A 195 3.15 -9.27 2.73
CA ALA A 195 3.28 -8.11 1.86
C ALA A 195 3.01 -6.79 2.59
N GLY A 196 3.47 -5.70 1.97
CA GLY A 196 3.22 -4.34 2.41
C GLY A 196 1.83 -3.81 2.01
N TRP A 197 1.71 -2.48 2.04
CA TRP A 197 0.55 -1.77 1.53
C TRP A 197 0.57 -1.71 0.01
N ARG A 198 -0.61 -1.83 -0.61
CA ARG A 198 -0.82 -1.60 -2.03
C ARG A 198 -1.88 -0.52 -2.23
N GLU A 199 -1.60 0.42 -3.12
CA GLU A 199 -2.59 1.37 -3.60
C GLU A 199 -3.49 0.70 -4.65
N ILE A 200 -4.79 1.01 -4.60
CA ILE A 200 -5.80 0.55 -5.54
C ILE A 200 -6.31 1.78 -6.30
N ALA A 201 -6.45 1.63 -7.62
CA ALA A 201 -6.96 2.69 -8.47
C ALA A 201 -8.37 3.13 -8.01
N VAL A 202 -8.56 4.44 -7.97
CA VAL A 202 -9.87 5.06 -7.86
C VAL A 202 -10.22 5.55 -9.25
N ASP A 203 -11.39 5.14 -9.75
CA ASP A 203 -11.91 5.53 -11.07
C ASP A 203 -11.82 7.06 -11.25
N GLU A 204 -11.18 7.51 -12.32
CA GLU A 204 -11.00 8.93 -12.63
C GLU A 204 -12.32 9.66 -12.80
N ALA A 205 -13.38 8.98 -13.27
CA ALA A 205 -14.72 9.57 -13.37
C ALA A 205 -15.31 9.98 -12.01
N ARG A 206 -14.75 9.45 -10.92
CA ARG A 206 -15.13 9.74 -9.53
C ARG A 206 -14.07 10.54 -8.79
N ARG A 207 -12.93 10.83 -9.43
CA ARG A 207 -11.98 11.81 -8.88
C ARG A 207 -12.64 13.18 -9.02
N PRO A 208 -12.67 13.98 -7.94
CA PRO A 208 -13.17 15.34 -8.01
C PRO A 208 -12.36 16.12 -9.05
N LYS A 209 -13.03 16.67 -10.06
CA LYS A 209 -12.43 17.67 -10.94
C LYS A 209 -12.24 18.93 -10.09
N LEU A 210 -11.03 19.09 -9.53
CA LEU A 210 -10.65 20.33 -8.87
C LEU A 210 -10.50 21.40 -9.94
N HIS A 211 -11.58 22.12 -10.23
CA HIS A 211 -11.51 23.37 -10.96
C HIS A 211 -10.95 24.42 -10.00
N PHE A 212 -9.63 24.63 -10.08
CA PHE A 212 -9.03 25.82 -9.50
C PHE A 212 -9.52 27.02 -10.32
N HIS A 213 -10.54 27.72 -9.83
CA HIS A 213 -10.79 29.06 -10.30
C HIS A 213 -9.57 29.90 -9.96
N ARG A 214 -8.74 30.21 -10.97
CA ARG A 214 -7.82 31.34 -10.90
C ARG A 214 -8.70 32.56 -10.63
N HIS A 215 -8.71 33.03 -9.40
CA HIS A 215 -9.06 34.42 -9.14
C HIS A 215 -7.99 35.27 -9.83
N THR A 216 -8.25 35.64 -11.08
CA THR A 216 -7.61 36.81 -11.68
C THR A 216 -8.14 38.01 -10.93
N SER A 217 -7.39 38.44 -9.92
CA SER A 217 -7.52 39.77 -9.33
C SER A 217 -7.18 40.77 -10.42
N ALA A 218 -8.18 41.26 -11.13
CA ALA A 218 -8.03 42.45 -11.95
C ALA A 218 -7.83 43.63 -10.99
N HIS A 219 -6.60 44.15 -10.92
CA HIS A 219 -6.36 45.47 -10.37
C HIS A 219 -7.01 46.50 -11.31
N PRO A 220 -7.91 47.38 -10.84
CA PRO A 220 -8.31 48.53 -11.62
C PRO A 220 -7.13 49.52 -11.63
N HIS A 221 -6.57 49.75 -12.81
CA HIS A 221 -5.73 50.91 -13.05
C HIS A 221 -6.58 52.16 -12.81
N ALA A 222 -6.18 52.95 -11.81
CA ALA A 222 -6.60 54.34 -11.69
C ALA A 222 -6.04 55.10 -12.91
N ALA A 223 -6.91 55.80 -13.62
CA ALA A 223 -6.52 56.82 -14.59
C ALA A 223 -6.62 58.18 -13.88
N GLU A 224 -5.52 58.94 -13.94
CA GLU A 224 -5.50 60.40 -13.79
C GLU A 224 -6.15 61.08 -14.99
#